data_AF-A0A1G2I9I7-F1
#
_entry.id   AF-A0A1G2I9I7-F1
#
_cell.length_a   1.000
_cell.length_b   1.000
_cell.length_c   1.000
_cell.angle_alpha   90.00
_cell.angle_beta   90.00
_cell.angle_gamma   90.00
#
_symmetry.space_group_name_H-M   'P 1'
#
loop_
_entity.id
_entity.type
_entity.pdbx_description
1 polymer ?
#
loop_
_entity_poly.entity_id
_entity_poly.type
_entity_poly.pdbx_seq_one_letter_code
_entity_poly.pdbx_strand_id
1 'polypeptide(L)'
;MLKISFKIAYPIILAGLFVIVAFIGFNYENLNLSFYIIFLLLTIYIFLFGFATGQQFSKPVKELLQKADNLSKGDLKSRFYLENKDELGELARVFNKIADDFEQSKNQNENMERAVDIKVKARTQALDETINALEQKVKNRTLELQRIGSELEKFKDQPKEEEILELKERIKDLKKELNGRKNKKEVVAEEDDTEE
;
A
#
# COMPACT_ATOMS: atom_id res chain seq x y z
N MET A 1 -26.74 -1.86 -38.50
CA MET A 1 -27.67 -2.17 -37.38
C MET A 1 -28.62 -1.01 -37.22
N LEU A 2 -29.92 -1.26 -36.96
CA LEU A 2 -30.90 -0.21 -36.71
C LEU A 2 -30.66 0.40 -35.33
N LYS A 3 -30.30 1.69 -35.29
CA LYS A 3 -30.15 2.45 -34.04
C LYS A 3 -31.46 2.47 -33.27
N ILE A 4 -31.39 2.43 -31.94
CA ILE A 4 -32.54 2.59 -31.05
C ILE A 4 -33.30 3.89 -31.33
N SER A 5 -32.58 4.94 -31.74
CA SER A 5 -33.19 6.20 -32.16
C SER A 5 -34.23 6.03 -33.27
N PHE A 6 -34.02 5.12 -34.23
CA PHE A 6 -35.00 4.83 -35.28
C PHE A 6 -36.23 4.10 -34.74
N LYS A 7 -36.05 3.19 -33.78
CA LYS A 7 -37.16 2.46 -33.14
C LYS A 7 -38.07 3.38 -32.32
N ILE A 8 -37.50 4.44 -31.73
CA ILE A 8 -38.24 5.46 -30.97
C ILE A 8 -38.87 6.51 -31.89
N ALA A 9 -38.16 6.92 -32.94
CA ALA A 9 -38.65 7.95 -33.86
C ALA A 9 -39.86 7.47 -34.68
N TYR A 10 -39.88 6.21 -35.12
CA TYR A 10 -40.95 5.66 -35.95
C TYR A 10 -42.36 5.82 -35.35
N PRO A 11 -42.66 5.37 -34.11
CA PRO A 11 -43.99 5.55 -33.52
C PRO A 11 -44.35 7.02 -33.29
N ILE A 12 -43.38 7.88 -32.97
CA ILE A 12 -43.62 9.33 -32.79
C ILE A 12 -44.04 9.97 -34.12
N ILE A 13 -43.31 9.68 -35.20
CA ILE A 13 -43.62 10.17 -36.54
C ILE A 13 -44.99 9.65 -37.00
N LEU A 14 -45.28 8.36 -36.76
CA LEU A 14 -46.56 7.74 -37.11
C LEU A 14 -47.74 8.40 -36.35
N ALA A 15 -47.56 8.69 -35.06
CA ALA A 15 -48.56 9.39 -34.26
C ALA A 15 -48.80 10.83 -34.75
N GLY A 16 -47.74 11.55 -35.13
CA GLY A 16 -47.86 12.88 -35.73
C GLY A 16 -48.65 12.86 -37.04
N LEU A 17 -48.33 11.91 -37.93
CA LEU A 17 -49.07 11.71 -39.17
C LEU A 17 -50.54 11.33 -38.92
N PHE A 18 -50.80 10.50 -37.91
CA PHE A 18 -52.15 10.14 -37.51
C PHE A 18 -52.98 11.36 -37.10
N VAL A 19 -52.42 12.29 -36.32
CA VAL A 19 -53.12 13.53 -35.92
C VAL A 19 -53.46 14.40 -37.14
N ILE A 20 -52.56 14.49 -38.12
CA ILE A 20 -52.81 15.25 -39.36
C ILE A 20 -53.97 14.61 -40.15
N VAL A 21 -53.95 13.29 -40.32
CA VAL A 21 -55.02 12.55 -41.00
C VAL A 21 -56.36 12.68 -40.25
N ALA A 22 -56.32 12.62 -38.92
CA ALA A 22 -57.49 12.83 -38.07
C ALA A 22 -58.11 14.21 -38.29
N PHE A 23 -57.26 15.25 -38.33
CA PHE A 23 -57.68 16.64 -38.51
C PHE A 23 -58.28 16.88 -39.90
N ILE A 24 -57.65 16.35 -40.96
CA ILE A 24 -58.18 16.44 -42.33
C ILE A 24 -59.52 15.72 -42.44
N GLY A 25 -59.63 14.52 -41.86
CA GLY A 25 -60.87 13.76 -41.83
C GLY A 25 -61.99 14.51 -41.12
N PHE A 26 -61.74 15.07 -39.94
CA PHE A 26 -62.73 15.81 -39.17
C PHE A 26 -63.28 17.06 -39.89
N ASN A 27 -62.44 17.73 -40.71
CA ASN A 27 -62.87 18.89 -41.50
C ASN A 27 -63.62 18.53 -42.80
N TYR A 28 -63.78 17.25 -43.11
CA TYR A 28 -64.56 16.78 -44.26
C TYR A 28 -66.02 16.57 -43.86
N GLU A 29 -66.96 17.31 -44.46
CA GLU A 29 -68.39 17.31 -44.08
C GLU A 29 -69.13 15.97 -44.31
N ASN A 30 -68.54 15.00 -45.02
CA ASN A 30 -69.16 13.72 -45.37
C ASN A 30 -68.30 12.51 -44.99
N LEU A 31 -68.21 12.19 -43.71
CA LEU A 31 -67.54 10.98 -43.22
C LEU A 31 -68.52 9.79 -43.09
N ASN A 32 -68.18 8.67 -43.74
CA ASN A 32 -68.93 7.41 -43.61
C ASN A 32 -68.62 6.68 -42.30
N LEU A 33 -69.54 5.85 -41.78
CA LEU A 33 -69.35 5.06 -40.55
C LEU A 33 -68.06 4.21 -40.58
N SER A 34 -67.69 3.67 -41.74
CA SER A 34 -66.46 2.90 -41.93
C SER A 34 -65.20 3.68 -41.58
N PHE A 35 -65.19 5.01 -41.81
CA PHE A 35 -64.07 5.87 -41.43
C PHE A 35 -63.86 5.87 -39.91
N TYR A 36 -64.93 6.05 -39.14
CA TYR A 36 -64.86 6.06 -37.67
C TYR A 36 -64.39 4.72 -37.09
N ILE A 37 -64.80 3.60 -37.70
CA ILE A 37 -64.36 2.26 -37.27
C ILE A 37 -62.86 2.08 -37.52
N ILE A 38 -62.38 2.44 -38.73
CA ILE A 38 -60.95 2.36 -39.07
C ILE A 38 -60.13 3.27 -38.15
N PHE A 39 -60.62 4.49 -37.91
CA PHE A 39 -59.96 5.46 -37.02
C PHE A 39 -59.83 4.94 -35.59
N LEU A 40 -60.89 4.33 -35.05
CA LEU A 40 -60.88 3.71 -33.72
C LEU A 40 -59.86 2.57 -33.64
N LEU A 41 -59.86 1.66 -34.62
CA LEU A 41 -58.91 0.55 -34.67
C LEU A 41 -57.46 1.04 -34.74
N LEU A 42 -57.20 2.08 -35.53
CA LEU A 42 -55.87 2.65 -35.69
C LEU A 42 -55.40 3.37 -34.41
N THR A 43 -56.31 4.05 -33.72
CA THR A 43 -56.04 4.65 -32.39
C THR A 43 -55.64 3.58 -31.38
N ILE A 44 -56.40 2.49 -31.29
CA ILE A 44 -56.12 1.36 -30.40
C ILE A 44 -54.77 0.74 -30.75
N TYR A 45 -54.49 0.56 -32.05
CA TYR A 45 -53.21 0.02 -32.51
C TYR A 45 -52.03 0.90 -32.08
N ILE A 46 -52.09 2.22 -32.31
CA ILE A 46 -51.02 3.16 -31.90
C ILE A 46 -50.82 3.11 -30.38
N PHE A 47 -51.90 3.10 -29.61
CA PHE A 47 -51.83 3.04 -28.14
C PHE A 47 -51.14 1.76 -27.65
N LEU A 48 -51.57 0.59 -28.13
CA LEU A 48 -50.98 -0.70 -27.75
C LEU A 48 -49.52 -0.80 -28.19
N PHE A 49 -49.20 -0.36 -29.40
CA PHE A 49 -47.85 -0.38 -29.92
C PHE A 49 -46.91 0.55 -29.15
N GLY A 50 -47.36 1.76 -28.82
CA GLY A 50 -46.62 2.72 -28.00
C GLY A 50 -46.33 2.17 -26.60
N PHE A 51 -47.33 1.57 -25.96
CA PHE A 51 -47.18 0.94 -24.65
C PHE A 51 -46.18 -0.23 -24.67
N ALA A 52 -46.28 -1.13 -25.66
CA ALA A 52 -45.36 -2.25 -25.82
C ALA A 52 -43.91 -1.79 -26.05
N THR A 53 -43.74 -0.78 -26.91
CA THR A 53 -42.43 -0.19 -27.21
C THR A 53 -41.83 0.45 -25.96
N GLY A 54 -42.62 1.18 -25.18
CA GLY A 54 -42.17 1.78 -23.91
C GLY A 54 -41.64 0.74 -22.93
N GLN A 55 -42.34 -0.38 -22.77
CA GLN A 55 -41.88 -1.48 -21.91
C GLN A 55 -40.59 -2.13 -22.41
N GLN A 56 -40.44 -2.30 -23.72
CA GLN A 56 -39.25 -2.89 -24.33
C GLN A 56 -37.97 -2.10 -24.01
N PHE A 57 -38.06 -0.78 -23.85
CA PHE A 57 -36.92 0.06 -23.46
C PHE A 57 -36.78 0.24 -21.95
N SER A 58 -37.90 0.48 -21.25
CA SER A 58 -37.85 0.85 -19.84
C SER A 58 -37.42 -0.32 -18.95
N LYS A 59 -37.77 -1.56 -19.32
CA LYS A 59 -37.40 -2.76 -18.57
C LYS A 59 -35.88 -3.01 -18.53
N PRO A 60 -35.15 -3.11 -19.66
CA PRO A 60 -33.71 -3.35 -19.63
C PRO A 60 -32.93 -2.20 -18.98
N VAL A 61 -33.38 -0.94 -19.12
CA VAL A 61 -32.75 0.20 -18.43
C VAL A 61 -32.89 0.08 -16.92
N LYS A 62 -34.07 -0.32 -16.42
CA LYS A 62 -34.30 -0.51 -14.99
C LYS A 62 -33.49 -1.68 -14.43
N GLU A 63 -33.40 -2.78 -15.18
CA GLU A 63 -32.58 -3.93 -14.81
C GLU A 63 -31.10 -3.57 -14.75
N LEU A 64 -30.59 -2.83 -15.75
CA LEU A 64 -29.22 -2.34 -15.74
C LEU A 64 -28.95 -1.43 -14.54
N LEU A 65 -29.86 -0.52 -14.21
CA LEU A 65 -29.74 0.36 -13.04
C LEU A 65 -29.65 -0.44 -11.74
N GLN A 66 -30.49 -1.47 -11.60
CA GLN A 66 -30.45 -2.37 -10.45
C GLN A 66 -29.12 -3.13 -10.36
N LYS A 67 -28.61 -3.63 -11.49
CA LYS A 67 -27.32 -4.33 -11.54
C LYS A 67 -26.16 -3.39 -11.19
N ALA A 68 -26.23 -2.14 -11.62
CA ALA A 68 -25.24 -1.11 -11.28
C ALA A 68 -25.27 -0.74 -9.79
N ASP A 69 -26.46 -0.60 -9.20
CA ASP A 69 -26.62 -0.36 -7.76
C ASP A 69 -26.02 -1.53 -6.94
N ASN A 70 -26.30 -2.77 -7.33
CA ASN A 70 -25.70 -3.95 -6.69
C ASN A 70 -24.17 -3.95 -6.79
N LEU A 71 -23.63 -3.64 -7.98
CA LEU A 71 -22.19 -3.53 -8.18
C LEU A 71 -21.58 -2.45 -7.27
N SER A 72 -22.22 -1.28 -7.16
CA SER A 72 -21.75 -0.21 -6.26
C SER A 72 -21.80 -0.58 -4.77
N LYS A 73 -22.69 -1.50 -4.38
CA LYS A 73 -22.79 -2.03 -3.02
C LYS A 73 -21.79 -3.15 -2.73
N GLY A 74 -20.97 -3.53 -3.71
CA GLY A 74 -19.91 -4.52 -3.56
C GLY A 74 -20.24 -5.92 -4.11
N ASP A 75 -21.37 -6.11 -4.79
CA ASP A 75 -21.63 -7.35 -5.53
C ASP A 75 -20.86 -7.35 -6.87
N LEU A 76 -19.61 -7.82 -6.81
CA LEU A 76 -18.70 -7.81 -7.95
C LEU A 76 -19.04 -8.86 -9.01
N LYS A 77 -20.00 -9.74 -8.74
CA LYS A 77 -20.49 -10.73 -9.70
C LYS A 77 -21.72 -10.25 -10.47
N SER A 78 -22.21 -9.05 -10.18
CA SER A 78 -23.31 -8.43 -10.92
C SER A 78 -22.90 -8.27 -12.38
N ARG A 79 -23.69 -8.86 -13.29
CA ARG A 79 -23.54 -8.76 -14.74
C ARG A 79 -24.91 -8.50 -15.38
N PHE A 80 -24.91 -7.82 -16.52
CA PHE A 80 -26.10 -7.51 -17.30
C PHE A 80 -25.92 -8.03 -18.73
N TYR A 81 -26.75 -8.99 -19.14
CA TYR A 81 -26.69 -9.59 -20.47
C TYR A 81 -27.92 -9.16 -21.26
N LEU A 82 -27.67 -8.53 -22.41
CA LEU A 82 -28.71 -8.14 -23.33
C LEU A 82 -28.29 -8.58 -24.74
N GLU A 83 -29.06 -9.48 -25.35
CA GLU A 83 -28.81 -10.02 -26.69
C GLU A 83 -29.19 -9.06 -27.83
N ASN A 84 -29.27 -7.75 -27.53
CA ASN A 84 -29.53 -6.75 -28.54
C ASN A 84 -28.22 -6.29 -29.20
N LYS A 85 -28.28 -6.10 -30.52
CA LYS A 85 -27.18 -5.51 -31.32
C LYS A 85 -27.33 -4.00 -31.46
N ASP A 86 -27.94 -3.34 -30.48
CA ASP A 86 -28.15 -1.90 -30.50
C ASP A 86 -27.39 -1.22 -29.35
N GLU A 87 -27.59 0.08 -29.19
CA GLU A 87 -26.91 0.91 -28.19
C GLU A 87 -27.11 0.41 -26.75
N LEU A 88 -28.25 -0.23 -26.43
CA LEU A 88 -28.45 -0.85 -25.11
C LEU A 88 -27.57 -2.09 -24.93
N GLY A 89 -27.37 -2.87 -26.00
CA GLY A 89 -26.43 -3.99 -25.98
C GLY A 89 -24.97 -3.53 -25.87
N GLU A 90 -24.63 -2.39 -26.47
CA GLU A 90 -23.33 -1.76 -26.28
C GLU A 90 -23.14 -1.29 -24.84
N LEU A 91 -24.15 -0.64 -24.27
CA LEU A 91 -24.14 -0.23 -22.87
C LEU A 91 -23.98 -1.43 -21.92
N ALA A 92 -24.63 -2.56 -22.22
CA ALA A 92 -24.45 -3.80 -21.47
C ALA A 92 -23.00 -4.31 -21.50
N ARG A 93 -22.34 -4.28 -22.67
CA ARG A 93 -20.93 -4.65 -22.81
C ARG A 93 -20.01 -3.73 -22.01
N VAL A 94 -20.24 -2.43 -22.08
CA VAL A 94 -19.46 -1.43 -21.31
C VAL A 94 -19.65 -1.64 -19.81
N PHE A 95 -20.89 -1.86 -19.35
CA PHE A 95 -21.18 -2.17 -17.95
C PHE A 95 -20.44 -3.41 -17.45
N ASN A 96 -20.49 -4.51 -18.21
CA ASN A 96 -19.80 -5.75 -17.81
C ASN A 96 -18.29 -5.57 -17.74
N LYS A 97 -17.70 -4.80 -18.67
CA LYS A 97 -16.28 -4.46 -18.61
C LYS A 97 -15.92 -3.70 -17.33
N ILE A 98 -16.73 -2.72 -16.93
CA ILE A 98 -16.54 -1.98 -15.67
C ILE A 98 -16.63 -2.95 -14.47
N ALA A 99 -17.56 -3.89 -14.49
CA ALA A 99 -17.70 -4.89 -13.43
C ALA A 99 -16.47 -5.81 -13.35
N ASP A 100 -15.94 -6.25 -14.49
CA ASP A 100 -14.71 -7.07 -14.56
C ASP A 100 -13.49 -6.29 -14.04
N ASP A 101 -13.32 -5.03 -14.45
CA ASP A 101 -12.21 -4.17 -14.01
C ASP A 101 -12.27 -3.93 -12.48
N PHE A 102 -13.48 -3.77 -11.93
CA PHE A 102 -13.69 -3.61 -10.49
C PHE A 102 -13.34 -4.90 -9.72
N GLU A 103 -13.81 -6.05 -10.21
CA GLU A 103 -13.46 -7.36 -9.64
C GLU A 103 -11.95 -7.60 -9.65
N GLN A 104 -11.29 -7.29 -10.76
CA GLN A 104 -9.83 -7.42 -10.89
C GLN A 104 -9.09 -6.50 -9.90
N SER A 105 -9.50 -5.23 -9.78
CA SER A 105 -8.90 -4.27 -8.86
C SER A 105 -9.02 -4.72 -7.40
N LYS A 106 -10.18 -5.25 -7.01
CA LYS A 106 -10.39 -5.79 -5.67
C LYS A 106 -9.46 -6.98 -5.39
N ASN A 107 -9.37 -7.93 -6.31
CA ASN A 107 -8.48 -9.08 -6.19
C ASN A 107 -7.00 -8.68 -6.12
N GLN A 108 -6.59 -7.67 -6.88
CA GLN A 108 -5.22 -7.14 -6.83
C GLN A 108 -4.91 -6.52 -5.47
N ASN A 109 -5.84 -5.72 -4.92
CA ASN A 109 -5.68 -5.13 -3.59
C ASN A 109 -5.56 -6.20 -2.50
N GLU A 110 -6.40 -7.24 -2.52
CA GLU A 110 -6.32 -8.34 -1.55
C GLU A 110 -5.00 -9.11 -1.64
N ASN A 111 -4.49 -9.32 -2.86
CA ASN A 111 -3.19 -9.97 -3.05
C ASN A 111 -2.03 -9.09 -2.57
N MET A 112 -2.11 -7.77 -2.78
CA MET A 112 -1.12 -6.82 -2.28
C MET A 112 -1.12 -6.76 -0.75
N GLU A 113 -2.29 -6.74 -0.12
CA GLU A 113 -2.45 -6.77 1.33
C GLU A 113 -1.77 -8.01 1.94
N ARG A 114 -2.05 -9.21 1.40
CA ARG A 114 -1.38 -10.45 1.82
C ARG A 114 0.14 -10.39 1.62
N ALA A 115 0.60 -9.83 0.51
CA ALA A 115 2.04 -9.71 0.23
C ALA A 115 2.74 -8.77 1.21
N VAL A 116 2.07 -7.68 1.60
CA VAL A 116 2.56 -6.75 2.62
C VAL A 116 2.63 -7.46 3.97
N ASP A 117 1.59 -8.18 4.39
CA ASP A 117 1.58 -8.92 5.65
C ASP A 117 2.72 -9.94 5.76
N ILE A 118 2.95 -10.71 4.69
CA ILE A 118 4.06 -11.67 4.63
C ILE A 118 5.40 -10.93 4.77
N LYS A 119 5.57 -9.81 4.06
CA LYS A 119 6.81 -9.03 4.10
C LYS A 119 7.05 -8.41 5.49
N VAL A 120 6.01 -7.89 6.13
CA VAL A 120 6.09 -7.34 7.49
C VAL A 120 6.51 -8.44 8.46
N LYS A 121 5.86 -9.60 8.42
CA LYS A 121 6.20 -10.74 9.28
C LYS A 121 7.65 -11.20 9.10
N ALA A 122 8.10 -11.34 7.86
CA ALA A 122 9.48 -11.71 7.56
C ALA A 122 10.50 -10.66 8.05
N ARG A 123 10.19 -9.37 7.90
CA ARG A 123 11.03 -8.28 8.40
C ARG A 123 11.09 -8.25 9.93
N THR A 124 9.97 -8.46 10.60
CA THR A 124 9.92 -8.53 12.07
C THR A 124 10.78 -9.70 12.59
N GLN A 125 10.65 -10.89 11.98
CA GLN A 125 11.47 -12.04 12.35
C GLN A 125 12.97 -11.78 12.16
N ALA A 126 13.37 -11.23 11.02
CA ALA A 126 14.77 -10.88 10.77
C ALA A 126 15.29 -9.81 11.75
N LEU A 127 14.43 -8.89 12.17
CA LEU A 127 14.77 -7.87 13.15
C LEU A 127 14.97 -8.49 14.55
N ASP A 128 14.09 -9.40 14.96
CA ASP A 128 14.21 -10.13 16.23
C ASP A 128 15.51 -10.97 16.27
N GLU A 129 15.85 -11.65 15.17
CA GLU A 129 17.12 -12.37 15.05
C GLU A 129 18.33 -11.43 15.21
N THR A 130 18.25 -10.26 14.59
CA THR A 130 19.31 -9.24 14.68
C THR A 130 19.45 -8.69 16.09
N ILE A 131 18.33 -8.40 16.77
CA ILE A 131 18.30 -7.94 18.17
C ILE A 131 18.94 -8.98 19.08
N ASN A 132 18.50 -10.25 18.98
CA ASN A 132 19.07 -11.36 19.76
C ASN A 132 20.57 -11.51 19.53
N ALA A 133 21.04 -11.41 18.28
CA ALA A 133 22.47 -11.47 17.97
C ALA A 133 23.24 -10.28 18.57
N LEU A 134 22.66 -9.08 18.54
CA LEU A 134 23.25 -7.88 19.13
C LEU A 134 23.35 -8.00 20.65
N GLU A 135 22.30 -8.49 21.31
CA GLU A 135 22.29 -8.73 22.76
C GLU A 135 23.37 -9.73 23.17
N GLN A 136 23.54 -10.84 22.44
CA GLN A 136 24.62 -11.79 22.69
C GLN A 136 25.99 -11.14 22.53
N LYS A 137 26.17 -10.29 21.51
CA LYS A 137 27.42 -9.58 21.27
C LYS A 137 27.73 -8.58 22.39
N VAL A 138 26.72 -7.82 22.84
CA VAL A 138 26.84 -6.91 23.99
C VAL A 138 27.20 -7.69 25.24
N LYS A 139 26.51 -8.81 25.52
CA LYS A 139 26.80 -9.67 26.67
C LYS A 139 28.25 -10.18 26.66
N ASN A 140 28.71 -10.69 25.52
CA ASN A 140 30.08 -11.18 25.37
C ASN A 140 31.11 -10.07 25.58
N ARG A 141 30.87 -8.88 25.00
CA ARG A 141 31.73 -7.70 25.21
C ARG A 141 31.77 -7.26 26.68
N THR A 142 30.64 -7.28 27.38
CA THR A 142 30.58 -6.93 28.80
C THR A 142 31.36 -7.93 29.66
N LEU A 143 31.26 -9.23 29.37
CA LEU A 143 32.04 -10.28 30.05
C LEU A 143 33.55 -10.11 29.79
N GLU A 144 33.94 -9.78 28.56
CA GLU A 144 35.33 -9.51 28.19
C GLU A 144 35.88 -8.28 28.96
N LEU A 145 35.11 -7.20 29.04
CA LEU A 145 35.46 -6.00 29.81
C LEU A 145 35.57 -6.29 31.31
N GLN A 146 34.66 -7.07 31.89
CA GLN A 146 34.76 -7.50 33.30
C GLN A 146 36.02 -8.33 33.56
N ARG A 147 36.35 -9.25 32.64
CA ARG A 147 37.55 -10.07 32.74
C ARG A 147 38.81 -9.21 32.70
N ILE A 148 38.94 -8.34 31.70
CA ILE A 148 40.07 -7.40 31.59
C ILE A 148 40.16 -6.50 32.83
N GLY A 149 39.02 -6.01 33.34
CA GLY A 149 38.96 -5.24 34.58
C GLY A 149 39.52 -6.00 35.78
N SER A 150 39.10 -7.26 35.97
CA SER A 150 39.60 -8.12 37.05
C SER A 150 41.09 -8.48 36.91
N GLU A 151 41.58 -8.63 35.68
CA GLU A 151 43.00 -8.86 35.40
C GLU A 151 43.83 -7.59 35.72
N LEU A 152 43.33 -6.41 35.37
CA LEU A 152 43.94 -5.12 35.71
C LEU A 152 44.00 -4.88 37.22
N GLU A 153 42.94 -5.20 37.98
CA GLU A 153 42.93 -5.10 39.44
C GLU A 153 44.01 -6.00 40.07
N LYS A 154 44.12 -7.26 39.64
CA LYS A 154 45.18 -8.17 40.11
C LYS A 154 46.58 -7.66 39.80
N PHE A 155 46.76 -7.02 38.64
CA PHE A 155 48.04 -6.43 38.25
C PHE A 155 48.38 -5.19 39.08
N LYS A 156 47.36 -4.47 39.56
CA LYS A 156 47.51 -3.32 40.46
C LYS A 156 47.87 -3.74 41.88
N ASP A 157 47.38 -4.89 42.32
CA ASP A 157 47.69 -5.52 43.62
C ASP A 157 49.01 -6.33 43.64
N GLN A 158 49.73 -6.45 42.51
CA GLN A 158 51.11 -6.95 42.54
C GLN A 158 51.97 -5.96 43.34
N PRO A 159 52.81 -6.42 44.30
CA PRO A 159 53.49 -5.56 45.26
C PRO A 159 54.66 -4.82 44.62
N LYS A 160 54.36 -3.86 43.73
CA LYS A 160 55.34 -2.85 43.33
C LYS A 160 55.78 -2.03 44.53
N GLU A 161 54.99 -1.94 45.59
CA GLU A 161 55.38 -1.25 46.81
C GLU A 161 56.54 -1.92 47.55
N GLU A 162 56.64 -3.27 47.57
CA GLU A 162 57.78 -3.98 48.18
C GLU A 162 59.04 -3.84 47.33
N GLU A 163 58.96 -4.05 46.00
CA GLU A 163 60.10 -3.83 45.09
C GLU A 163 60.56 -2.36 45.11
N ILE A 164 59.64 -1.40 45.16
CA ILE A 164 59.98 0.03 45.26
C ILE A 164 60.62 0.36 46.61
N LEU A 165 60.19 -0.28 47.71
CA LEU A 165 60.78 -0.07 49.02
C LEU A 165 62.21 -0.63 49.08
N GLU A 166 62.43 -1.82 48.53
CA GLU A 166 63.77 -2.44 48.44
C GLU A 166 64.70 -1.64 47.52
N LEU A 167 64.22 -1.18 46.37
CA LEU A 167 64.99 -0.29 45.49
C LEU A 167 65.32 1.04 46.17
N LYS A 168 64.41 1.61 46.96
CA LYS A 168 64.67 2.86 47.71
C LYS A 168 65.75 2.68 48.77
N GLU A 169 65.74 1.57 49.50
CA GLU A 169 66.81 1.19 50.43
C GLU A 169 68.14 1.02 49.69
N ARG A 170 68.16 0.26 48.58
CA ARG A 170 69.36 0.04 47.77
C ARG A 170 69.95 1.34 47.21
N ILE A 171 69.11 2.25 46.75
CA ILE A 171 69.52 3.59 46.26
C ILE A 171 70.12 4.42 47.40
N LYS A 172 69.57 4.33 48.61
CA LYS A 172 70.07 5.04 49.79
C LYS A 172 71.46 4.56 50.18
N ASP A 173 71.69 3.25 50.17
CA ASP A 173 72.99 2.66 50.46
C ASP A 173 74.04 3.01 49.40
N LEU A 174 73.68 2.88 48.11
CA LEU A 174 74.55 3.30 47.00
C LEU A 174 74.93 4.78 47.08
N LYS A 175 73.99 5.66 47.47
CA LYS A 175 74.26 7.09 47.63
C LYS A 175 75.26 7.35 48.78
N LYS A 176 75.20 6.55 49.84
CA LYS A 176 76.11 6.63 50.99
C LYS A 176 77.52 6.18 50.62
N GLU A 177 77.65 5.09 49.86
CA GLU A 177 78.94 4.62 49.33
C GLU A 177 79.56 5.62 48.35
N LEU A 178 78.73 6.24 47.50
CA LEU A 178 79.21 7.21 46.50
C LEU A 178 79.69 8.51 47.16
N ASN A 179 79.01 8.99 48.21
CA ASN A 179 79.51 10.10 49.03
C ASN A 179 80.81 9.75 49.77
N GLY A 180 80.93 8.53 50.29
CA GLY A 180 82.17 8.05 50.91
C GLY A 180 83.34 8.01 49.93
N ARG A 181 83.11 7.63 48.67
CA ARG A 181 84.12 7.66 47.60
C ARG A 181 84.46 9.07 47.12
N LYS A 182 83.51 10.01 47.15
CA LYS A 182 83.78 11.44 46.87
C LYS A 182 84.70 12.04 47.91
N ASN A 183 84.42 11.84 49.20
CA ASN A 183 85.28 12.31 50.28
C ASN A 183 86.68 11.69 50.21
N LYS A 184 86.80 10.41 49.80
CA LYS A 184 88.10 9.76 49.62
C LYS A 184 88.88 10.24 48.38
N LYS A 185 88.21 10.81 47.38
CA LYS A 185 88.85 11.41 46.20
C LYS A 185 89.23 12.87 46.42
N GLU A 186 88.47 13.62 47.22
CA GLU A 186 88.85 14.99 47.64
C GLU A 186 90.08 14.97 48.56
N VAL A 187 90.17 14.02 49.49
CA VAL A 187 91.36 13.87 50.36
C VAL A 187 92.62 13.46 49.59
N VAL A 188 92.48 12.69 48.50
CA VAL A 188 93.63 12.28 47.67
C VAL A 188 94.03 13.36 46.64
N ALA A 189 93.13 14.29 46.31
CA ALA A 189 93.45 15.42 45.44
C ALA A 189 94.07 16.62 46.20
N GLU A 190 93.82 16.75 47.51
CA GLU A 190 94.48 17.78 48.34
C GLU A 190 95.91 17.41 48.77
N GLU A 191 96.31 16.13 48.72
CA GLU A 191 97.67 15.69 49.07
C GLU A 191 98.68 15.77 47.91
N ASP A 192 98.25 15.98 46.66
CA ASP A 192 99.14 15.99 45.47
C ASP A 192 99.50 17.40 44.95
N ASP A 193 98.96 18.48 45.55
CA ASP A 193 99.09 19.87 45.06
C ASP A 193 99.87 20.83 46.01
N THR A 194 100.63 20.33 47.01
CA THR A 194 101.44 21.20 47.91
C THR A 194 102.91 20.81 48.12
N GLU A 195 103.49 19.92 47.30
CA GLU A 195 104.95 19.77 47.20
C GLU A 195 105.50 20.38 45.89
N GLU A 196 105.64 21.71 45.86
CA GLU A 196 106.73 22.42 45.13
C GLU A 196 107.02 23.80 45.74
#